data_AF-A0A257JBC7-F1
#
_entry.id   AF-A0A257JBC7-F1
#
_cell.length_a   1.000
_cell.length_b   1.000
_cell.length_c   1.000
_cell.angle_alpha   90.00
_cell.angle_beta   90.00
_cell.angle_gamma   90.00
#
_symmetry.space_group_name_H-M   'P 1'
#
loop_
_entity.id
_entity.type
_entity.pdbx_description
1 polymer ?
#
loop_
_entity_poly.entity_id
_entity_poly.type
_entity_poly.pdbx_seq_one_letter_code
_entity_poly.pdbx_strand_id
1 'polypeptide(L)'
;DGCGGKGGALGANRAGAVDVVVGAAYERRGVFRDGEQRRVAPDGTQGDLQDSDSLSVFAKAGVELGEGIRLEAMGQRFHLQGEGDLIAVAGNRLTGLSATGAPGLAPGEAPENLSRKWGVNASWERGVGPLNLVIGVDLLNDHTVQKLAATGRAWVPPTDYRSIAPFTQVNLALWGGKVRLAGGARWENVRIDVP
;
A
#
# COMPACT_ATOMS: atom_id res chain seq x y z
N ASP A 1 -24.67 -7.41 5.65
CA ASP A 1 -23.64 -8.24 6.32
C ASP A 1 -23.03 -9.27 5.38
N GLY A 2 -21.76 -9.07 5.01
CA GLY A 2 -20.89 -10.08 4.38
C GLY A 2 -20.55 -9.84 2.91
N CYS A 3 -21.36 -9.08 2.16
CA CYS A 3 -21.05 -8.77 0.77
C CYS A 3 -20.12 -7.54 0.69
N GLY A 4 -18.84 -7.80 0.44
CA GLY A 4 -17.90 -6.78 0.00
C GLY A 4 -17.88 -6.64 -1.52
N GLY A 5 -17.33 -5.55 -2.02
CA GLY A 5 -17.16 -5.30 -3.45
C GLY A 5 -16.01 -4.37 -3.70
N LYS A 6 -15.28 -4.60 -4.79
CA LYS A 6 -14.16 -3.76 -5.21
C LYS A 6 -14.38 -3.31 -6.64
N GLY A 7 -14.19 -2.01 -6.87
CA GLY A 7 -14.15 -1.42 -8.20
C GLY A 7 -12.90 -0.58 -8.35
N GLY A 8 -12.33 -0.57 -9.54
CA GLY A 8 -11.17 0.27 -9.84
C GLY A 8 -11.06 0.57 -11.31
N ALA A 9 -10.39 1.67 -11.62
CA ALA A 9 -10.09 2.08 -12.97
C ALA A 9 -8.67 2.63 -13.04
N LEU A 10 -8.02 2.43 -14.17
CA LEU A 10 -6.72 3.00 -14.48
C LEU A 10 -6.73 3.58 -15.89
N GLY A 11 -6.08 4.72 -16.03
CA GLY A 11 -5.78 5.35 -17.31
C GLY A 11 -4.27 5.47 -17.47
N ALA A 12 -3.78 5.12 -18.65
CA ALA A 12 -2.36 5.23 -18.97
C ALA A 12 -2.21 5.93 -20.33
N ASN A 13 -1.22 6.79 -20.44
CA ASN A 13 -0.83 7.41 -21.69
C ASN A 13 0.69 7.43 -21.80
N ARG A 14 1.19 7.23 -23.02
CA ARG A 14 2.59 7.46 -23.37
C ARG A 14 2.63 8.33 -24.62
N ALA A 15 3.38 9.44 -24.53
CA ALA A 15 3.59 10.37 -25.62
C ALA A 15 5.09 10.66 -25.75
N GLY A 16 5.72 10.00 -26.73
CA GLY A 16 7.17 10.07 -26.92
C GLY A 16 7.92 9.56 -25.69
N ALA A 17 8.75 10.43 -25.12
CA ALA A 17 9.58 10.14 -23.96
C ALA A 17 8.82 10.13 -22.62
N VAL A 18 7.59 10.66 -22.57
CA VAL A 18 6.83 10.80 -21.33
C VAL A 18 5.74 9.74 -21.25
N ASP A 19 5.59 9.12 -20.08
CA ASP A 19 4.44 8.28 -19.75
C ASP A 19 3.81 8.69 -18.41
N VAL A 20 2.49 8.53 -18.33
CA VAL A 20 1.70 8.82 -17.15
C VAL A 20 0.69 7.70 -16.95
N VAL A 21 0.53 7.27 -15.70
CA VAL A 21 -0.51 6.37 -15.24
C VAL A 21 -1.21 7.00 -14.06
N VAL A 22 -2.55 6.99 -14.08
CA VAL A 22 -3.39 7.41 -12.96
C VAL A 22 -4.40 6.32 -12.71
N GLY A 23 -4.70 6.04 -11.44
CA GLY A 23 -5.72 5.08 -11.10
C GLY A 23 -6.40 5.36 -9.77
N ALA A 24 -7.60 4.81 -9.64
CA ALA A 24 -8.37 4.85 -8.42
C ALA A 24 -8.99 3.47 -8.16
N ALA A 25 -9.08 3.09 -6.90
CA ALA A 25 -9.75 1.88 -6.47
C ALA A 25 -10.56 2.16 -5.20
N TYR A 26 -11.82 1.74 -5.22
CA TYR A 26 -12.71 1.74 -4.07
C TYR A 26 -13.03 0.30 -3.69
N GLU A 27 -13.01 0.01 -2.39
CA GLU A 27 -13.32 -1.31 -1.86
C GLU A 27 -14.11 -1.19 -0.58
N ARG A 28 -15.30 -1.81 -0.58
CA ARG A 28 -16.10 -2.05 0.61
C ARG A 28 -15.90 -3.49 1.06
N ARG A 29 -15.64 -3.71 2.34
CA ARG A 29 -15.46 -5.02 2.94
C ARG A 29 -16.59 -5.28 3.91
N GLY A 30 -17.27 -6.41 3.76
CA GLY A 30 -18.23 -6.87 4.75
C GLY A 30 -17.53 -7.48 5.96
N VAL A 31 -18.35 -7.88 6.94
CA VAL A 31 -17.90 -8.59 8.15
C VAL A 31 -17.30 -9.95 7.81
N PHE A 32 -16.13 -10.27 8.37
CA PHE A 32 -15.51 -11.58 8.22
C PHE A 32 -16.19 -12.63 9.10
N ARG A 33 -16.12 -13.89 8.66
CA ARG A 33 -16.73 -15.02 9.36
C ARG A 33 -15.73 -16.15 9.58
N ASP A 34 -15.88 -16.84 10.71
CA ASP A 34 -15.10 -18.03 11.03
C ASP A 34 -15.61 -19.29 10.30
N GLY A 35 -14.97 -20.43 10.53
CA GLY A 35 -15.35 -21.71 9.93
C GLY A 35 -16.76 -22.21 10.33
N GLU A 36 -17.34 -21.67 11.40
CA GLU A 36 -18.69 -21.97 11.87
C GLU A 36 -19.71 -20.90 11.40
N GLN A 37 -19.32 -20.02 10.48
CA GLN A 37 -20.12 -18.91 9.96
C GLN A 37 -20.49 -17.84 11.00
N ARG A 38 -19.83 -17.81 12.16
CA ARG A 38 -19.99 -16.74 13.15
C ARG A 38 -19.15 -15.54 12.75
N ARG A 39 -19.57 -14.33 13.14
CA ARG A 39 -18.81 -13.11 12.86
C ARG A 39 -17.52 -13.11 13.65
N VAL A 40 -16.40 -12.80 12.99
CA VAL A 40 -15.14 -12.55 13.69
C VAL A 40 -15.28 -11.26 14.50
N ALA A 41 -14.86 -11.29 15.76
CA ALA A 41 -14.91 -10.11 16.63
C ALA A 41 -14.01 -9.00 16.04
N PRO A 42 -14.52 -7.77 15.87
CA PRO A 42 -13.69 -6.67 15.37
C PRO A 42 -12.65 -6.23 16.42
N ASP A 43 -11.46 -5.81 15.96
CA ASP A 43 -10.54 -5.03 16.78
C ASP A 43 -10.79 -3.53 16.62
N GLY A 44 -11.52 -2.95 17.57
CA GLY A 44 -11.82 -1.51 17.59
C GLY A 44 -10.63 -0.61 17.98
N THR A 45 -9.49 -1.19 18.37
CA THR A 45 -8.32 -0.43 18.90
C THR A 45 -7.15 -0.31 17.92
N GLN A 46 -6.88 -1.31 17.09
CA GLN A 46 -5.73 -1.30 16.16
C GLN A 46 -6.10 -1.08 14.69
N GLY A 47 -7.38 -0.90 14.39
CA GLY A 47 -7.90 -0.76 13.03
C GLY A 47 -8.11 -2.12 12.37
N ASP A 48 -9.37 -2.53 12.26
CA ASP A 48 -9.76 -3.72 11.52
C ASP A 48 -9.98 -3.39 10.03
N LEU A 49 -9.79 -4.37 9.16
CA LEU A 49 -10.11 -4.27 7.73
C LEU A 49 -11.54 -4.71 7.44
N GLN A 50 -12.13 -5.59 8.26
CA GLN A 50 -13.52 -5.97 8.05
C GLN A 50 -14.43 -4.77 8.28
N ASP A 51 -15.63 -4.83 7.69
CA ASP A 51 -16.67 -3.82 7.95
C ASP A 51 -16.17 -2.39 7.71
N SER A 52 -15.58 -2.18 6.53
CA SER A 52 -14.87 -0.94 6.20
C SER A 52 -15.00 -0.55 4.74
N ASP A 53 -14.83 0.73 4.49
CA ASP A 53 -14.68 1.33 3.18
C ASP A 53 -13.24 1.82 2.98
N SER A 54 -12.74 1.70 1.76
CA SER A 54 -11.43 2.24 1.40
C SER A 54 -11.41 2.84 0.01
N LEU A 55 -10.67 3.96 -0.13
CA LEU A 55 -10.39 4.64 -1.39
C LEU A 55 -8.88 4.82 -1.53
N SER A 56 -8.33 4.33 -2.63
CA SER A 56 -6.95 4.57 -3.05
C SER A 56 -6.94 5.36 -4.35
N VAL A 57 -6.18 6.44 -4.40
CA VAL A 57 -5.88 7.19 -5.63
C VAL A 57 -4.37 7.26 -5.78
N PHE A 58 -3.87 6.94 -6.97
CA PHE A 58 -2.45 7.03 -7.27
C PHE A 58 -2.21 7.65 -8.65
N ALA A 59 -1.04 8.27 -8.79
CA ALA A 59 -0.51 8.73 -10.06
C ALA A 59 0.98 8.43 -10.11
N LYS A 60 1.47 8.04 -11.29
CA LYS A 60 2.88 7.89 -11.61
C LYS A 60 3.15 8.54 -12.95
N ALA A 61 4.24 9.28 -13.04
CA ALA A 61 4.73 9.85 -14.28
C ALA A 61 6.21 9.49 -14.44
N GLY A 62 6.62 9.22 -15.68
CA GLY A 62 7.99 8.93 -16.03
C GLY A 62 8.41 9.68 -17.29
N VAL A 63 9.70 10.01 -17.38
CA VAL A 63 10.30 10.60 -18.56
C VAL A 63 11.62 9.89 -18.87
N GLU A 64 11.73 9.40 -20.10
CA GLU A 64 13.00 8.98 -20.70
C GLU A 64 13.79 10.22 -21.10
N LEU A 65 14.93 10.41 -20.47
CA LEU A 65 15.92 11.36 -20.91
C LEU A 65 16.83 10.68 -21.96
N GLY A 66 17.68 11.48 -22.62
CA GLY A 66 18.70 10.93 -23.50
C GLY A 66 19.65 9.99 -22.75
N GLU A 67 20.36 9.15 -23.51
CA GLU A 67 21.48 8.32 -22.99
C GLU A 67 21.07 7.22 -22.00
N GLY A 68 19.79 6.81 -22.01
CA GLY A 68 19.26 5.71 -21.19
C GLY A 68 18.92 6.11 -19.76
N ILE A 69 18.84 7.41 -19.46
CA ILE A 69 18.43 7.90 -18.15
C ILE A 69 16.90 7.97 -18.11
N ARG A 70 16.29 7.48 -17.03
CA ARG A 70 14.86 7.61 -16.76
C ARG A 70 14.64 8.27 -15.40
N LEU A 71 13.73 9.22 -15.36
CA LEU A 71 13.22 9.79 -14.12
C LEU A 71 11.76 9.42 -13.95
N GLU A 72 11.37 8.98 -12.76
CA GLU A 72 9.98 8.71 -12.43
C GLU A 72 9.60 9.38 -11.11
N ALA A 73 8.36 9.86 -11.03
CA ALA A 73 7.77 10.36 -9.81
C ALA A 73 6.41 9.71 -9.60
N MET A 74 6.06 9.45 -8.36
CA MET A 74 4.77 8.89 -8.00
C MET A 74 4.19 9.56 -6.76
N GLY A 75 2.87 9.50 -6.67
CA GLY A 75 2.11 9.95 -5.52
C GLY A 75 0.92 9.02 -5.28
N GLN A 76 0.61 8.77 -4.01
CA GLN A 76 -0.53 7.96 -3.61
C GLN A 76 -1.20 8.58 -2.40
N ARG A 77 -2.53 8.51 -2.37
CA ARG A 77 -3.32 8.72 -1.16
C ARG A 77 -4.24 7.53 -0.95
N PHE A 78 -4.21 7.00 0.27
CA PHE A 78 -5.05 5.92 0.73
C PHE A 78 -5.84 6.37 1.96
N HIS A 79 -7.13 6.05 1.97
CA HIS A 79 -7.99 6.22 3.12
C HIS A 79 -8.78 4.94 3.33
N LEU A 80 -8.79 4.44 4.56
CA LEU A 80 -9.64 3.34 5.02
C LEU A 80 -10.37 3.77 6.28
N GLN A 81 -11.66 3.46 6.37
CA GLN A 81 -12.51 3.81 7.50
C GLN A 81 -13.47 2.65 7.79
N GLY A 82 -13.56 2.24 9.06
CA GLY A 82 -14.57 1.27 9.49
C GLY A 82 -15.98 1.86 9.50
N GLU A 83 -17.02 1.05 9.31
CA GLU A 83 -18.43 1.46 9.34
C GLU A 83 -18.90 1.76 10.78
N GLY A 84 -18.32 1.09 11.79
CA GLY A 84 -18.53 1.40 13.21
C GLY A 84 -19.80 0.82 13.82
N ASP A 85 -20.51 -0.06 13.11
CA ASP A 85 -21.75 -0.71 13.55
C ASP A 85 -21.58 -2.20 13.96
N LEU A 86 -20.32 -2.61 14.15
CA LEU A 86 -19.93 -3.92 14.66
C LEU A 86 -19.13 -3.81 15.96
N ILE A 87 -19.57 -4.53 17.01
CA ILE A 87 -18.89 -4.60 18.31
C ILE A 87 -18.38 -6.00 18.62
N ALA A 88 -17.30 -6.07 19.39
CA ALA A 88 -16.78 -7.32 19.93
C ALA A 88 -17.59 -7.79 21.14
N VAL A 89 -18.01 -9.05 21.11
CA VAL A 89 -18.64 -9.76 22.23
C VAL A 89 -17.62 -10.76 22.78
N ALA A 90 -17.35 -10.65 24.09
CA ALA A 90 -16.36 -11.47 24.75
C ALA A 90 -16.71 -12.97 24.68
N GLY A 91 -15.71 -13.78 24.35
CA GLY A 91 -15.79 -15.24 24.48
C GLY A 91 -15.61 -15.69 25.93
N ASN A 92 -15.65 -17.00 26.13
CA ASN A 92 -15.42 -17.65 27.42
C ASN A 92 -14.43 -18.81 27.27
N ARG A 93 -13.22 -18.63 27.83
CA ARG A 93 -12.16 -19.64 27.78
C ARG A 93 -12.52 -20.94 28.52
N LEU A 94 -13.30 -20.86 29.61
CA LEU A 94 -13.69 -22.02 30.42
C LEU A 94 -14.67 -22.94 29.68
N THR A 95 -15.50 -22.37 28.81
CA THR A 95 -16.50 -23.12 28.03
C THR A 95 -16.06 -23.34 26.58
N GLY A 96 -14.85 -22.91 26.20
CA GLY A 96 -14.36 -22.96 24.82
C GLY A 96 -15.11 -22.05 23.84
N LEU A 97 -15.89 -21.08 24.32
CA LEU A 97 -16.62 -20.16 23.46
C LEU A 97 -15.67 -19.05 22.97
N SER A 98 -15.49 -18.93 21.66
CA SER A 98 -14.68 -17.84 21.09
C SER A 98 -15.39 -16.50 21.20
N ALA A 99 -14.62 -15.41 21.16
CA ALA A 99 -15.20 -14.08 20.97
C ALA A 99 -15.87 -14.00 19.59
N THR A 100 -16.93 -13.18 19.47
CA THR A 100 -17.69 -13.01 18.23
C THR A 100 -17.98 -11.53 17.98
N GLY A 101 -18.30 -11.17 16.74
CA GLY A 101 -18.89 -9.86 16.41
C GLY A 101 -20.41 -9.87 16.57
N ALA A 102 -20.98 -8.74 16.99
CA ALA A 102 -22.43 -8.51 17.00
C ALA A 102 -22.76 -7.10 16.46
N PRO A 103 -23.92 -6.88 15.83
CA PRO A 103 -24.38 -5.54 15.51
C PRO A 103 -24.42 -4.68 16.77
N GLY A 104 -23.90 -3.46 16.66
CA GLY A 104 -23.91 -2.50 17.75
C GLY A 104 -23.03 -1.31 17.40
N LEU A 105 -23.40 -0.13 17.88
CA LEU A 105 -22.59 1.05 17.67
C LEU A 105 -21.34 0.96 18.56
N ALA A 106 -20.16 0.94 17.94
CA ALA A 106 -18.92 1.03 18.68
C ALA A 106 -18.87 2.36 19.45
N PRO A 107 -18.36 2.39 20.69
CA PRO A 107 -18.20 3.65 21.42
C PRO A 107 -17.24 4.59 20.67
N GLY A 108 -17.71 5.79 20.31
CA GLY A 108 -16.94 6.75 19.52
C GLY A 108 -17.15 6.59 18.02
N GLU A 109 -16.19 7.02 17.21
CA GLU A 109 -16.19 6.76 15.76
C GLU A 109 -15.11 5.72 15.43
N ALA A 110 -15.33 4.98 14.35
CA ALA A 110 -14.45 3.91 13.91
C ALA A 110 -13.01 4.39 13.61
N PRO A 111 -12.01 3.52 13.77
CA PRO A 111 -10.64 3.83 13.42
C PRO A 111 -10.50 4.13 11.93
N GLU A 112 -9.72 5.16 11.60
CA GLU A 112 -9.34 5.51 10.24
C GLU A 112 -7.87 5.23 10.01
N ASN A 113 -7.52 4.78 8.81
CA ASN A 113 -6.15 4.64 8.36
C ASN A 113 -5.92 5.51 7.12
N LEU A 114 -5.08 6.54 7.29
CA LEU A 114 -4.77 7.52 6.25
C LEU A 114 -3.29 7.43 5.91
N SER A 115 -2.98 7.22 4.64
CA SER A 115 -1.60 7.22 4.15
C SER A 115 -1.46 8.14 2.94
N ARG A 116 -0.37 8.92 2.93
CA ARG A 116 0.04 9.77 1.81
C ARG A 116 1.48 9.48 1.48
N LYS A 117 1.73 9.02 0.25
CA LYS A 117 3.05 8.65 -0.21
C LYS A 117 3.45 9.49 -1.41
N TRP A 118 4.73 9.87 -1.45
CA TRP A 118 5.37 10.36 -2.65
C TRP A 118 6.72 9.69 -2.82
N GLY A 119 7.17 9.56 -4.06
CA GLY A 119 8.42 8.88 -4.36
C GLY A 119 8.99 9.31 -5.69
N VAL A 120 10.31 9.19 -5.80
CA VAL A 120 11.08 9.54 -6.99
C VAL A 120 12.05 8.41 -7.26
N ASN A 121 12.10 7.95 -8.50
CA ASN A 121 13.13 7.06 -9.01
C ASN A 121 13.98 7.83 -10.03
N ALA A 122 15.29 7.68 -9.93
CA ALA A 122 16.19 8.03 -11.00
C ALA A 122 17.00 6.78 -11.36
N SER A 123 17.01 6.41 -12.63
CA SER A 123 17.74 5.24 -13.11
C SER A 123 18.45 5.54 -14.42
N TRP A 124 19.49 4.76 -14.67
CA TRP A 124 20.25 4.76 -15.91
C TRP A 124 20.41 3.33 -16.38
N GLU A 125 20.07 3.09 -17.65
CA GLU A 125 20.15 1.81 -18.31
C GLU A 125 21.15 1.85 -19.47
N ARG A 126 22.04 0.85 -19.54
CA ARG A 126 22.96 0.69 -20.66
C ARG A 126 23.15 -0.76 -21.05
N GLY A 127 22.99 -1.02 -22.35
CA GLY A 127 23.40 -2.27 -22.98
C GLY A 127 24.88 -2.25 -23.37
N VAL A 128 25.62 -3.32 -23.04
CA VAL A 128 27.00 -3.57 -23.48
C VAL A 128 27.11 -5.02 -23.93
N GLY A 129 26.99 -5.26 -25.25
CA GLY A 129 26.97 -6.60 -25.82
C GLY A 129 25.78 -7.43 -25.30
N PRO A 130 26.01 -8.62 -24.73
CA PRO A 130 24.94 -9.46 -24.17
C PRO A 130 24.42 -8.98 -22.79
N LEU A 131 25.06 -7.96 -22.21
CA LEU A 131 24.75 -7.42 -20.89
C LEU A 131 23.84 -6.21 -21.01
N ASN A 132 22.84 -6.13 -20.14
CA ASN A 132 22.08 -4.92 -19.85
C ASN A 132 22.23 -4.62 -18.36
N LEU A 133 22.67 -3.40 -18.05
CA LEU A 133 22.91 -2.91 -16.71
C LEU A 133 21.96 -1.76 -16.42
N VAL A 134 21.31 -1.82 -15.26
CA VAL A 134 20.55 -0.72 -14.68
C VAL A 134 21.19 -0.34 -13.36
N ILE A 135 21.38 0.96 -13.15
CA ILE A 135 21.79 1.55 -11.87
C ILE A 135 20.78 2.63 -11.54
N GLY A 136 20.33 2.70 -10.29
CA GLY A 136 19.39 3.74 -9.90
C GLY A 136 19.33 4.00 -8.40
N VAL A 137 18.48 4.94 -8.05
CA VAL A 137 18.15 5.31 -6.68
C VAL A 137 16.66 5.57 -6.56
N ASP A 138 16.07 5.04 -5.51
CA ASP A 138 14.71 5.34 -5.09
C ASP A 138 14.73 6.26 -3.87
N LEU A 139 13.87 7.28 -3.89
CA LEU A 139 13.50 8.08 -2.73
C LEU A 139 12.02 7.84 -2.45
N LEU A 140 11.68 7.59 -1.19
CA LEU A 140 10.30 7.40 -0.77
C LEU A 140 10.04 8.15 0.52
N ASN A 141 8.89 8.79 0.60
CA ASN A 141 8.32 9.24 1.86
C ASN A 141 6.85 8.81 1.95
N ASP A 142 6.47 8.38 3.16
CA ASP A 142 5.12 7.97 3.50
C ASP A 142 4.77 8.58 4.85
N HIS A 143 3.70 9.37 4.86
CA HIS A 143 3.08 9.87 6.06
C HIS A 143 1.81 9.07 6.33
N THR A 144 1.81 8.32 7.43
CA THR A 144 0.66 7.50 7.83
C THR A 144 0.16 7.89 9.21
N VAL A 145 -1.15 7.97 9.37
CA VAL A 145 -1.80 8.28 10.65
C VAL A 145 -3.00 7.38 10.85
N GLN A 146 -3.18 6.91 12.09
CA GLN A 146 -4.43 6.30 12.52
C GLN A 146 -5.16 7.23 13.48
N LYS A 147 -6.36 7.65 13.09
CA LYS A 147 -7.16 8.61 13.86
C LYS A 147 -8.34 7.94 14.51
N LEU A 148 -8.72 8.46 15.69
CA LEU A 148 -10.08 8.33 16.21
C LEU A 148 -10.92 9.41 15.55
N ALA A 149 -11.85 9.02 14.67
CA ALA A 149 -12.57 9.98 13.84
C ALA A 149 -13.38 11.00 14.68
N ALA A 150 -13.90 10.60 15.86
CA ALA A 150 -14.72 11.45 16.74
C ALA A 150 -14.01 12.66 17.36
N THR A 151 -12.69 12.59 17.55
CA THR A 151 -11.92 13.64 18.24
C THR A 151 -10.81 14.22 17.38
N GLY A 152 -10.56 13.63 16.20
CA GLY A 152 -9.41 13.95 15.35
C GLY A 152 -8.05 13.64 16.00
N ARG A 153 -8.03 13.05 17.20
CA ARG A 153 -6.80 12.70 17.92
C ARG A 153 -6.18 11.46 17.29
N ALA A 154 -4.88 11.51 17.08
CA ALA A 154 -4.10 10.35 16.69
C ALA A 154 -4.11 9.34 17.85
N TRP A 155 -4.62 8.14 17.60
CA TRP A 155 -4.53 7.02 18.56
C TRP A 155 -3.19 6.31 18.42
N VAL A 156 -2.77 6.10 17.17
CA VAL A 156 -1.38 5.82 16.83
C VAL A 156 -0.77 7.13 16.35
N PRO A 157 0.32 7.62 16.99
CA PRO A 157 1.01 8.82 16.54
C PRO A 157 1.28 8.80 15.03
N PRO A 158 1.17 9.96 14.35
CA PRO A 158 1.53 10.04 12.95
C PRO A 158 2.98 9.55 12.77
N THR A 159 3.23 8.81 11.70
CA THR A 159 4.54 8.26 11.40
C THR A 159 4.99 8.75 10.04
N ASP A 160 6.17 9.35 10.00
CA ASP A 160 6.87 9.72 8.78
C ASP A 160 7.96 8.70 8.47
N TYR A 161 7.71 7.87 7.46
CA TYR A 161 8.69 6.95 6.91
C TYR A 161 9.43 7.63 5.77
N ARG A 162 10.77 7.57 5.78
CA ARG A 162 11.63 8.08 4.71
C ARG A 162 12.66 7.03 4.33
N SER A 163 12.85 6.80 3.05
CA SER A 163 13.83 5.84 2.53
C SER A 163 14.63 6.43 1.37
N ILE A 164 15.92 6.12 1.35
CA ILE A 164 16.77 6.19 0.17
C ILE A 164 17.30 4.79 -0.13
N ALA A 165 17.14 4.35 -1.37
CA ALA A 165 17.51 3.00 -1.77
C ALA A 165 18.25 2.99 -3.12
N PRO A 166 19.58 3.09 -3.14
CA PRO A 166 20.36 2.81 -4.33
C PRO A 166 20.26 1.32 -4.70
N PHE A 167 20.20 1.04 -5.99
CA PHE A 167 20.09 -0.32 -6.51
C PHE A 167 20.84 -0.49 -7.83
N THR A 168 21.08 -1.75 -8.16
CA THR A 168 21.57 -2.17 -9.48
C THR A 168 20.89 -3.46 -9.90
N GLN A 169 20.67 -3.60 -11.21
CA GLN A 169 20.14 -4.80 -11.84
C GLN A 169 20.96 -5.13 -13.07
N VAL A 170 21.13 -6.43 -13.32
CA VAL A 170 21.92 -6.97 -14.42
C VAL A 170 21.12 -8.05 -15.12
N ASN A 171 21.01 -7.95 -16.43
CA ASN A 171 20.42 -8.97 -17.30
C ASN A 171 21.47 -9.41 -18.33
N LEU A 172 21.79 -10.70 -18.37
CA LEU A 172 22.78 -11.29 -19.26
C LEU A 172 22.14 -12.32 -20.19
N ALA A 173 22.20 -12.08 -21.50
CA ALA A 173 21.74 -13.01 -22.52
C ALA A 173 22.88 -13.93 -22.99
N LEU A 174 22.75 -15.23 -22.74
CA LEU A 174 23.71 -16.27 -23.12
C LEU A 174 23.21 -17.08 -24.32
N TRP A 175 24.14 -17.63 -25.10
CA TRP A 175 23.86 -18.51 -26.26
C TRP A 175 22.82 -17.93 -27.23
N GLY A 176 23.01 -16.68 -27.66
CA GLY A 176 22.07 -16.00 -28.55
C GLY A 176 20.70 -15.73 -27.91
N GLY A 177 20.64 -15.61 -26.58
CA GLY A 177 19.42 -15.33 -25.83
C GLY A 177 18.60 -16.57 -25.45
N LYS A 178 19.08 -17.78 -25.74
CA LYS A 178 18.42 -19.03 -25.32
C LYS A 178 18.39 -19.19 -23.80
N VAL A 179 19.36 -18.60 -23.10
CA VAL A 179 19.37 -18.50 -21.64
C VAL A 179 19.54 -17.05 -21.25
N ARG A 180 18.78 -16.62 -20.26
CA ARG A 180 18.92 -15.30 -19.64
C ARG A 180 19.18 -15.48 -18.16
N LEU A 181 20.23 -14.83 -17.67
CA LEU A 181 20.50 -14.71 -16.24
C LEU A 181 20.16 -13.29 -15.82
N ALA A 182 19.35 -13.17 -14.77
CA ALA A 182 18.98 -11.89 -14.18
C ALA A 182 19.40 -11.88 -12.71
N GLY A 183 19.95 -10.76 -12.25
CA GLY A 183 20.35 -10.58 -10.86
C GLY A 183 20.33 -9.09 -10.49
N GLY A 184 20.24 -8.79 -9.21
CA GLY A 184 20.23 -7.41 -8.74
C GLY A 184 20.49 -7.31 -7.25
N ALA A 185 20.85 -6.12 -6.81
CA ALA A 185 21.05 -5.77 -5.42
C ALA A 185 20.45 -4.40 -5.14
N ARG A 186 19.90 -4.23 -3.94
CA ARG A 186 19.39 -2.95 -3.42
C ARG A 186 19.88 -2.82 -1.99
N TRP A 187 20.33 -1.63 -1.63
CA TRP A 187 20.59 -1.26 -0.25
C TRP A 187 19.53 -0.25 0.18
N GLU A 188 18.94 -0.41 1.35
CA GLU A 188 17.86 0.45 1.84
C GLU A 188 18.29 1.12 3.14
N ASN A 189 18.22 2.46 3.17
CA ASN A 189 18.43 3.23 4.37
C ASN A 189 17.15 3.96 4.75
N VAL A 190 16.60 3.58 5.89
CA VAL A 190 15.27 3.96 6.32
C VAL A 190 15.35 4.77 7.61
N ARG A 191 14.58 5.86 7.67
CA ARG A 191 14.33 6.61 8.89
C ARG A 191 12.83 6.66 9.14
N ILE A 192 12.46 6.46 10.40
CA ILE A 192 11.10 6.58 10.88
C ILE A 192 11.11 7.67 11.94
N ASP A 193 10.32 8.72 11.70
CA ASP A 193 10.12 9.81 12.65
C ASP A 193 8.68 9.73 13.20
N VAL A 194 8.55 9.84 14.52
CA VAL A 194 7.27 9.93 15.23
C VAL A 194 7.24 11.30 15.94
N PRO A 195 6.42 12.26 15.51
CA PRO A 195 6.34 13.60 16.10
C PRO A 195 5.78 13.63 17.51
#